data_AF-A0A0G0MT79-F1
#
_entry.id   AF-A0A0G0MT79-F1
#
_cell.length_a   1.000
_cell.length_b   1.000
_cell.length_c   1.000
_cell.angle_alpha   90.00
_cell.angle_beta   90.00
_cell.angle_gamma   90.00
#
_symmetry.space_group_name_H-M   'P 1'
#
loop_
_entity.id
_entity.type
_entity.pdbx_description
1 polymer ?
#
loop_
_entity_poly.entity_id
_entity_poly.type
_entity_poly.pdbx_seq_one_letter_code
_entity_poly.pdbx_strand_id
1 'polypeptide(L)' 'MILEKFDIVLVDFPFTDLTKTKKRPSLVIKPLEGENTILCQITTKKRNFHKYEIVLKKSQIFISRRTNTSS' A
#
# COMPACT_ATOMS: atom_id res chain seq x y z
N MET A 1 -6.74 -13.64 -2.81
CA MET A 1 -5.38 -13.30 -2.33
C MET A 1 -5.53 -12.95 -0.87
N ILE A 2 -4.78 -13.59 0.03
CA ILE A 2 -4.83 -13.26 1.46
C ILE A 2 -3.93 -12.04 1.66
N LEU A 3 -4.49 -10.95 2.21
CA LEU A 3 -3.76 -9.73 2.54
C LEU A 3 -3.52 -9.70 4.04
N GLU A 4 -2.26 -9.52 4.44
CA GLU A 4 -1.92 -9.38 5.84
C GLU A 4 -1.48 -7.96 6.18
N LYS A 5 -1.62 -7.60 7.46
CA LYS A 5 -1.12 -6.34 7.98
C LYS A 5 0.37 -6.22 7.65
N PHE A 6 0.75 -5.05 7.14
CA PHE A 6 2.10 -4.69 6.68
C PHE A 6 2.52 -5.20 5.31
N ASP A 7 1.68 -5.96 4.61
CA ASP A 7 1.94 -6.22 3.19
C ASP A 7 1.87 -4.93 2.37
N ILE A 8 2.70 -4.85 1.33
CA ILE A 8 2.65 -3.78 0.32
C ILE A 8 2.02 -4.35 -0.94
N VAL A 9 0.91 -3.74 -1.37
CA VAL A 9 0.17 -4.13 -2.57
C VAL A 9 0.16 -3.01 -3.59
N LEU A 10 0.06 -3.36 -4.88
CA LEU A 10 -0.19 -2.40 -5.95
C LEU A 10 -1.68 -2.33 -6.23
N VAL A 11 -2.27 -1.14 -6.10
CA VAL A 11 -3.69 -0.90 -6.40
C VAL A 11 -3.84 0.15 -7.49
N ASP A 12 -4.90 0.04 -8.28
CA ASP A 12 -5.21 1.01 -9.33
C ASP A 12 -5.72 2.32 -8.73
N PHE A 13 -5.26 3.45 -9.26
CA PHE A 13 -5.66 4.78 -8.82
C PHE A 13 -5.78 5.75 -10.01
N PRO A 14 -6.83 6.58 -10.10
CA PRO A 14 -7.90 6.77 -9.12
C PRO A 14 -8.94 5.64 -9.16
N PHE A 15 -9.63 5.41 -8.04
CA PHE A 15 -10.64 4.34 -7.92
C PHE A 15 -11.94 4.63 -8.69
N THR A 16 -12.18 5.89 -9.08
CA THR A 16 -13.44 6.35 -9.66
C THR A 16 -13.36 6.66 -11.15
N ASP A 17 -12.16 6.88 -11.71
CA ASP A 17 -11.96 7.19 -13.13
C ASP A 17 -10.89 6.26 -13.70
N LEU A 18 -11.37 5.16 -14.28
CA LEU A 18 -10.53 4.09 -14.82
C LEU A 18 -9.82 4.47 -16.13
N THR A 19 -10.15 5.60 -16.75
CA THR A 19 -9.53 6.03 -18.02
C THR A 19 -8.07 6.45 -17.88
N LYS A 20 -7.63 6.82 -16.67
CA LYS A 20 -6.25 7.25 -16.35
C LYS A 20 -5.69 6.52 -15.13
N THR A 21 -5.93 5.22 -15.02
CA THR A 21 -5.47 4.42 -13.89
C THR A 21 -3.94 4.24 -13.90
N LYS A 22 -3.32 4.52 -12.76
CA LYS A 22 -1.92 4.23 -12.46
C LYS A 22 -1.86 3.32 -11.24
N LYS A 23 -1.01 2.29 -11.30
CA LYS A 23 -0.73 1.45 -10.12
C LYS A 23 0.03 2.25 -9.08
N ARG A 24 -0.44 2.23 -7.83
CA ARG A 24 0.21 2.87 -6.69
C ARG A 24 0.44 1.87 -5.57
N PRO A 25 1.64 1.85 -4.97
CA PRO A 25 1.88 1.05 -3.79
C PRO A 25 1.01 1.55 -2.64
N SER A 26 0.45 0.62 -1.87
CA SER A 26 -0.29 0.89 -0.65
C SER A 26 0.03 -0.15 0.41
N LEU A 27 0.12 0.30 1.66
CA LEU A 27 0.35 -0.54 2.83
C LEU A 27 -0.97 -1.07 3.36
N VAL A 28 -1.05 -2.38 3.62
CA VAL A 28 -2.19 -2.99 4.30
C VAL A 28 -2.14 -2.64 5.78
N ILE A 29 -3.12 -1.87 6.26
CA ILE A 29 -3.25 -1.48 7.67
C ILE A 29 -4.02 -2.54 8.45
N LYS A 30 -5.13 -3.01 7.89
CA LYS A 30 -5.98 -4.03 8.51
C LYS A 30 -6.84 -4.73 7.44
N PRO A 31 -6.71 -6.06 7.27
CA PRO A 31 -7.74 -6.83 6.58
C PRO A 31 -9.02 -6.81 7.41
N LEU A 32 -10.17 -6.61 6.75
CA LEU A 32 -11.48 -6.65 7.37
C LEU A 32 -12.15 -7.99 7.08
N GLU A 33 -13.32 -8.24 7.67
CA GLU A 33 -14.12 -9.40 7.33
C GLU A 33 -14.55 -9.35 5.85
N GLY A 34 -14.55 -10.51 5.20
CA GLY A 34 -14.81 -10.63 3.76
C GLY A 34 -13.66 -10.13 2.90
N GLU A 35 -13.97 -9.39 1.84
CA GLU A 35 -13.01 -8.95 0.82
C GLU A 35 -12.51 -7.51 1.01
N ASN A 36 -12.88 -6.88 2.13
CA ASN A 36 -12.55 -5.49 2.40
C ASN A 36 -11.20 -5.35 3.12
N THR A 37 -10.46 -4.29 2.84
CA THR A 37 -9.17 -4.02 3.50
C THR A 37 -8.93 -2.52 3.61
N ILE A 38 -8.41 -2.09 4.76
CA ILE A 38 -7.97 -0.71 4.97
C ILE A 38 -6.54 -0.57 4.48
N LEU A 39 -6.32 0.36 3.55
CA LEU A 39 -5.03 0.63 2.93
C LEU A 39 -4.53 2.05 3.25
N CYS A 40 -3.21 2.21 3.35
CA CYS A 40 -2.55 3.50 3.41
C CYS A 40 -1.70 3.71 2.15
N GLN A 41 -1.99 4.78 1.40
CA GLN A 41 -1.34 5.05 0.12
C GLN A 41 0.12 5.50 0.30
N ILE A 42 1.02 4.94 -0.52
CA ILE A 42 2.40 5.41 -0.65
C ILE A 42 2.50 6.22 -1.96
N THR A 43 3.07 7.43 -1.88
CA THR A 43 3.18 8.35 -3.02
C THR A 43 4.46 9.17 -2.93
N THR A 44 5.07 9.46 -4.09
CA THR A 44 6.21 10.38 -4.18
C THR A 44 5.79 11.85 -4.17
N LYS A 45 4.51 12.13 -4.45
CA LYS A 45 3.93 13.48 -4.37
C LYS A 45 3.53 13.79 -2.93
N LYS A 46 4.12 14.84 -2.35
CA LYS A 46 3.69 15.41 -1.06
C LYS A 46 2.29 16.03 -1.22
N ARG A 47 1.40 15.81 -0.25
CA ARG A 47 0.05 16.38 -0.24
C ARG A 47 -0.11 17.49 0.80
N ASN A 48 0.97 17.87 1.48
CA ASN A 48 1.05 18.92 2.50
C ASN A 48 0.21 18.62 3.75
N PHE A 49 -0.06 17.34 4.04
CA PHE A 49 -0.74 16.91 5.27
C PHE A 49 0.27 16.50 6.32
N HIS A 50 1.13 17.43 6.74
CA HIS A 50 2.31 17.14 7.59
C HIS A 50 2.01 16.31 8.86
N LYS A 51 0.82 16.47 9.45
CA LYS A 51 0.42 15.74 10.67
C LYS A 51 0.19 14.23 10.45
N TYR A 52 -0.17 13.82 9.23
CA TYR A 52 -0.58 12.45 8.91
C TYR A 52 0.31 11.80 7.84
N GLU A 53 1.39 12.47 7.45
CA GLU A 53 2.37 11.97 6.49
C GLU A 53 3.56 11.34 7.22
N ILE A 54 3.89 10.10 6.84
CA ILE A 54 5.14 9.44 7.26
C ILE A 54 6.11 9.48 6.08
N VAL A 55 7.24 10.17 6.26
CA VAL A 55 8.25 10.31 5.21
C VAL A 55 9.12 9.05 5.15
N LEU A 56 9.07 8.35 4.02
CA LEU A 56 9.94 7.22 3.73
C LEU A 56 11.19 7.70 2.97
N LYS A 57 12.36 7.62 3.60
CA LYS A 57 13.64 7.88 2.91
C LYS A 57 14.07 6.63 2.15
N LYS A 58 14.58 6.81 0.93
CA LYS A 58 15.03 5.69 0.08
C LYS A 58 16.07 4.79 0.78
N SER A 59 16.96 5.37 1.60
CA SER A 59 17.98 4.63 2.35
C SER A 59 17.42 3.72 3.44
N GLN A 60 16.15 3.87 3.81
CA GLN A 60 15.48 3.07 4.85
C GLN A 60 14.55 2.01 4.25
N ILE A 61 14.45 1.94 2.92
CA ILE A 61 13.57 0.99 2.23
C ILE A 61 14.38 -0.26 1.90
N PHE A 62 13.98 -1.37 2.49
CA PHE A 62 14.50 -2.69 2.19
C PHE A 62 13.42 -3.50 1.48
N ILE A 63 13.78 -4.20 0.41
CA ILE A 63 12.87 -5.09 -0.32
C ILE A 63 13.16 -6.51 0.13
N SER A 64 12.23 -7.10 0.89
CA SER A 64 12.21 -8.53 1.17
C SER A 64 11.13 -9.20 0.33
N ARG A 65 11.40 -10.42 -0.15
CA ARG A 65 10.36 -11.28 -0.70
C ARG A 65 9.78 -12.11 0.44
N ARG A 66 8.46 -12.09 0.57
CA ARG A 66 7.75 -13.01 1.44
C ARG A 66 7.87 -14.41 0.87
N THR A 67 8.66 -15.28 1.51
CA THR A 67 8.72 -16.70 1.19
C THR A 67 7.59 -17.39 1.92
N ASN A 68 6.61 -17.91 1.19
CA ASN A 68 5.60 -18.78 1.78
C ASN A 68 6.26 -20.15 2.01
N THR A 69 6.98 -20.30 3.12
CA THR A 69 7.35 -21.62 3.62
C THR A 69 6.10 -22.23 4.23
N SER A 70 5.37 -22.97 3.42
CA SER A 70 4.33 -23.90 3.87
C SER A 70 5.02 -25.08 4.56
N SER A 71 5.03 -25.07 5.90
CA SER A 71 5.31 -26.24 6.73
C SER A 71 4.01 -26.75 7.33
#